data_AF-A0AAE3VLH9-F1
#
_entry.id   AF-A0AAE3VLH9-F1
#
_cell.length_a   1.000
_cell.length_b   1.000
_cell.length_c   1.000
_cell.angle_alpha   90.00
_cell.angle_beta   90.00
_cell.angle_gamma   90.00
#
_symmetry.space_group_name_H-M   'P 1'
#
loop_
_entity.id
_entity.type
_entity.pdbx_description
1 polymer ?
#
loop_
_entity_poly.entity_id
_entity_poly.type
_entity_poly.pdbx_seq_one_letter_code
_entity_poly.pdbx_strand_id
1 'polypeptide(L)'
;MVVKPTCGRFELMTTASIVSMWMHVDAFTVDQASALWCGADPALMGPMMIRAPSEVRAVHQMLTAAIVSGALPADTSGNAFRLIGKHSDSLVTRRDLETFARAKGLYPAFLFDTLAPFSKTERHPTRLAASRPETNMPPADMAGLEPTIPPAAKGGRPQTYDWDSFTLEIIRRADSLDGLPDVQAELIRDMLQWFRDTYDVEPAESSVKARISKIYRYLDEAKNSPS
;
A
#
# COMPACT_ATOMS: atom_id res chain seq x y z
N MET A 1 -11.18 -27.51 19.89
CA MET A 1 -12.08 -26.35 19.77
C MET A 1 -11.32 -25.22 19.12
N VAL A 2 -11.61 -24.90 17.85
CA VAL A 2 -10.98 -23.78 17.14
C VAL A 2 -11.85 -22.55 17.38
N VAL A 3 -11.40 -21.68 18.29
CA VAL A 3 -12.07 -20.42 18.59
C VAL A 3 -11.83 -19.47 17.41
N LYS A 4 -12.86 -19.18 16.62
CA LYS A 4 -12.81 -18.12 15.60
C LYS A 4 -12.80 -16.77 16.33
N PRO A 5 -11.79 -15.91 16.14
CA PRO A 5 -11.80 -14.58 16.73
C PRO A 5 -12.88 -13.73 16.05
N THR A 6 -13.88 -13.33 16.82
CA THR A 6 -14.82 -12.28 16.45
C THR A 6 -14.08 -10.95 16.49
N CYS A 7 -13.60 -10.50 15.32
CA CYS A 7 -13.02 -9.19 15.16
C CYS A 7 -14.11 -8.14 15.41
N GLY A 8 -14.00 -7.41 16.52
CA GLY A 8 -14.90 -6.32 16.88
C GLY A 8 -14.86 -5.24 15.83
N ARG A 9 -16.03 -4.75 15.45
CA ARG A 9 -16.24 -3.69 14.46
C ARG A 9 -15.71 -2.36 15.01
N PHE A 10 -14.39 -2.16 14.97
CA PHE A 10 -13.77 -0.88 15.21
C PHE A 10 -14.13 0.07 14.07
N GLU A 11 -14.53 1.27 14.46
CA GLU A 11 -14.91 2.38 13.59
C GLU A 11 -13.76 2.68 12.63
N LEU A 12 -14.06 2.57 11.32
CA LEU A 12 -13.07 2.63 10.24
C LEU A 12 -12.57 4.07 10.04
N MET A 13 -11.75 4.58 10.96
CA MET A 13 -10.70 5.50 10.51
C MET A 13 -9.90 4.73 9.46
N THR A 14 -9.86 5.26 8.24
CA THR A 14 -9.40 4.57 7.05
C THR A 14 -7.99 4.04 7.30
N THR A 15 -7.86 2.74 7.48
CA THR A 15 -6.57 2.04 7.69
C THR A 15 -5.55 2.40 6.62
N ALA A 16 -6.03 2.79 5.43
CA ALA A 16 -5.23 3.32 4.33
C ALA A 16 -4.36 4.54 4.71
N SER A 17 -4.84 5.46 5.56
CA SER A 17 -4.08 6.66 5.95
C SER A 17 -2.90 6.32 6.86
N ILE A 18 -3.12 5.42 7.83
CA ILE A 18 -2.10 4.99 8.78
C ILE A 18 -0.98 4.25 8.06
N VAL A 19 -1.33 3.30 7.18
CA VAL A 19 -0.34 2.51 6.44
C VAL A 19 0.56 3.40 5.57
N SER A 20 0.01 4.43 4.93
CA SER A 20 0.76 5.33 4.05
C SER A 20 1.95 6.00 4.73
N MET A 21 1.80 6.45 5.98
CA MET A 21 2.90 7.10 6.72
C MET A 21 4.05 6.12 7.04
N TRP A 22 3.73 4.86 7.29
CA TRP A 22 4.71 3.84 7.66
C TRP A 22 5.34 3.14 6.44
N MET A 23 4.81 3.35 5.23
CA MET A 23 5.32 2.76 3.99
C MET A 23 6.75 3.17 3.64
N HIS A 24 7.26 4.29 4.15
CA HIS A 24 8.65 4.70 3.88
C HIS A 24 9.64 4.28 4.97
N VAL A 25 9.17 3.65 6.05
CA VAL A 25 10.02 3.22 7.17
C VAL A 25 10.52 1.79 6.93
N ASP A 26 11.83 1.61 6.92
CA ASP A 26 12.46 0.30 6.68
C ASP A 26 12.77 -0.48 7.96
N ALA A 27 12.92 0.21 9.10
CA ALA A 27 13.25 -0.39 10.38
C ALA A 27 12.18 -0.09 11.42
N PHE A 28 11.69 -1.14 12.10
CA PHE A 28 10.63 -1.06 13.08
C PHE A 28 11.08 -1.64 14.41
N THR A 29 10.60 -1.10 15.53
CA THR A 29 10.64 -1.84 16.80
C THR A 29 9.67 -3.02 16.76
N VAL A 30 9.88 -4.03 17.59
CA VAL A 30 8.96 -5.18 17.69
C VAL A 30 7.55 -4.73 18.08
N ASP A 31 7.45 -3.71 18.95
CA ASP A 31 6.17 -3.11 19.34
C ASP A 31 5.46 -2.48 18.13
N GLN A 32 6.16 -1.64 17.35
CA GLN A 32 5.60 -1.02 16.14
C GLN A 32 5.19 -2.07 15.11
N ALA A 33 6.05 -3.04 14.84
CA ALA A 33 5.77 -4.11 13.89
C ALA A 33 4.54 -4.92 14.30
N SER A 34 4.38 -5.21 15.60
CA SER A 34 3.22 -5.95 16.11
C SER A 34 1.90 -5.17 15.99
N ALA A 35 1.94 -3.85 16.20
CA ALA A 35 0.80 -2.97 16.02
C ALA A 35 0.36 -2.92 14.56
N LEU A 36 1.31 -2.65 13.65
CA LEU A 36 1.07 -2.59 12.20
C LEU A 36 0.55 -3.92 11.65
N TRP A 37 1.04 -5.04 12.17
CA TRP A 37 0.57 -6.38 11.78
C TRP A 37 -0.92 -6.58 12.06
N CYS A 38 -1.45 -5.96 13.12
CA CYS A 38 -2.85 -5.98 13.49
C CYS A 38 -3.65 -4.80 12.88
N GLY A 39 -3.03 -3.95 12.07
CA GLY A 39 -3.65 -2.75 11.52
C GLY A 39 -3.89 -1.63 12.53
N ALA A 40 -3.20 -1.65 13.68
CA ALA A 40 -3.24 -0.60 14.68
C ALA A 40 -2.12 0.42 14.42
N ASP A 41 -2.38 1.70 14.75
CA ASP A 41 -1.38 2.76 14.64
C ASP A 41 -0.34 2.66 15.78
N PRO A 42 0.96 2.50 15.46
CA PRO A 42 2.01 2.53 16.46
C PRO A 42 2.10 3.84 17.22
N ALA A 43 1.68 4.98 16.65
CA ALA A 43 1.71 6.27 17.34
C ALA A 43 0.72 6.32 18.52
N LEU A 44 -0.33 5.49 18.49
CA LEU A 44 -1.31 5.37 19.57
C LEU A 44 -0.88 4.33 20.63
N MET A 45 0.14 3.52 20.33
CA MET A 45 0.73 2.60 21.28
C MET A 45 1.64 3.38 22.22
N GLY A 46 1.08 3.86 23.32
CA GLY A 46 1.90 4.41 24.41
C GLY A 46 2.87 3.36 24.97
N PRO A 47 3.82 3.76 25.83
CA PRO A 47 4.83 2.85 26.41
C PRO A 47 4.24 1.72 27.28
N MET A 48 2.94 1.73 27.54
CA MET A 48 2.23 0.65 28.24
C MET A 48 1.47 -0.26 27.27
N MET A 49 2.15 -1.29 26.77
CA MET A 49 1.59 -2.46 26.09
C MET A 49 0.51 -3.22 26.89
N ILE A 50 0.36 -2.92 28.18
CA ILE A 50 -0.61 -3.59 29.08
C ILE A 50 -2.05 -3.43 28.57
N ARG A 51 -2.36 -2.32 27.89
CA ARG A 51 -3.69 -2.05 27.33
C ARG A 51 -3.84 -2.44 25.86
N ALA A 52 -2.80 -2.99 25.25
CA ALA A 52 -2.87 -3.41 23.85
C ALA A 52 -3.91 -4.54 23.69
N PRO A 53 -4.63 -4.57 22.56
CA PRO A 53 -5.49 -5.69 22.20
C PRO A 53 -4.75 -7.03 22.32
N SER A 54 -5.47 -8.09 22.68
CA SER A 54 -4.89 -9.44 22.82
C SER A 54 -4.21 -9.93 21.53
N GLU A 55 -4.72 -9.51 20.37
CA GLU A 55 -4.17 -9.81 19.05
C GLU A 55 -2.76 -9.23 18.88
N VAL A 56 -2.58 -7.96 19.23
CA VAL A 56 -1.28 -7.27 19.18
C VAL A 56 -0.29 -7.94 20.11
N ARG A 57 -0.73 -8.32 21.33
CA ARG A 57 0.10 -9.03 22.29
C ARG A 57 0.53 -10.41 21.77
N ALA A 58 -0.36 -11.12 21.07
CA ALA A 58 -0.04 -12.41 20.47
C ALA A 58 1.00 -12.27 19.34
N VAL A 59 0.85 -11.27 18.46
CA VAL A 59 1.84 -10.98 17.42
C VAL A 59 3.17 -10.54 18.04
N HIS A 60 3.16 -9.67 19.04
CA HIS A 60 4.38 -9.25 19.75
C HIS A 60 5.13 -10.46 20.34
N GLN A 61 4.41 -11.37 21.00
CA GLN A 61 5.00 -12.61 21.54
C GLN A 61 5.57 -13.49 20.43
N MET A 62 4.86 -13.64 19.30
CA MET A 62 5.34 -14.39 18.14
C MET A 62 6.65 -13.82 17.59
N LEU A 63 6.72 -12.50 17.38
CA LEU A 63 7.90 -11.83 16.85
C LEU A 63 9.07 -11.91 17.84
N THR A 64 8.81 -11.71 19.14
CA THR A 64 9.81 -11.89 20.19
C THR A 64 10.38 -13.29 20.20
N ALA A 65 9.53 -14.32 20.14
CA ALA A 65 9.97 -15.71 20.08
C ALA A 65 10.77 -16.03 18.80
N ALA A 66 10.41 -15.42 17.67
CA ALA A 66 11.14 -15.56 16.42
C ALA A 66 12.56 -14.95 16.51
N ILE A 67 12.71 -13.81 17.19
CA ILE A 67 14.01 -13.19 17.44
C ILE A 67 14.86 -14.06 18.37
N VAL A 68 14.29 -14.52 19.48
CA VAL A 68 14.99 -15.39 20.46
C VAL A 68 15.44 -16.70 19.83
N SER A 69 14.65 -17.27 18.93
CA SER A 69 15.00 -18.50 18.20
C SER A 69 15.95 -18.28 17.01
N GLY A 70 16.23 -17.04 16.63
CA GLY A 70 17.02 -16.70 15.44
C GLY A 70 16.28 -16.87 14.11
N ALA A 71 14.97 -17.12 14.14
CA ALA A 71 14.13 -17.22 12.94
C ALA A 71 13.82 -15.85 12.31
N LEU A 72 13.92 -14.77 13.08
CA LEU A 72 13.78 -13.39 12.61
C LEU A 72 15.04 -12.60 12.97
N PRO A 73 15.85 -12.17 11.99
CA PRO A 73 16.98 -11.29 12.24
C PRO A 73 16.51 -9.97 12.87
N ALA A 74 17.19 -9.54 13.93
CA ALA A 74 16.95 -8.25 14.57
C ALA A 74 18.26 -7.60 15.00
N ASP A 75 18.37 -6.30 14.80
CA ASP A 75 19.44 -5.51 15.38
C ASP A 75 19.13 -5.25 16.85
N THR A 76 19.97 -5.83 17.71
CA THR A 76 19.88 -5.70 19.17
C THR A 76 20.99 -4.81 19.73
N SER A 77 21.79 -4.16 18.88
CA SER A 77 22.92 -3.32 19.31
C SER A 77 22.48 -2.16 20.21
N GLY A 78 21.31 -1.58 19.95
CA GLY A 78 20.72 -0.52 20.78
C GLY A 78 20.02 -1.00 22.05
N ASN A 79 19.85 -2.31 22.25
CA ASN A 79 19.05 -2.87 23.34
C ASN A 79 19.94 -3.48 24.44
N ALA A 80 20.21 -2.68 25.47
CA ALA A 80 20.99 -3.10 26.65
C ALA A 80 20.34 -4.29 27.40
N PHE A 81 19.03 -4.48 27.27
CA PHE A 81 18.26 -5.51 27.97
C PHE A 81 18.09 -6.80 27.17
N ARG A 82 18.76 -6.96 26.02
CA ARG A 82 18.68 -8.19 25.20
C ARG A 82 19.03 -9.46 25.97
N LEU A 83 19.97 -9.37 26.92
CA LEU A 83 20.39 -10.49 27.77
C LEU A 83 19.28 -10.99 28.71
N ILE A 84 18.34 -10.12 29.05
CA ILE A 84 17.21 -10.42 29.95
C ILE A 84 15.98 -10.86 29.13
N GLY A 85 16.10 -10.93 27.79
CA GLY A 85 15.02 -11.36 26.90
C GLY A 85 13.97 -10.28 26.62
N LYS A 86 14.23 -9.02 26.98
CA LYS A 86 13.35 -7.91 26.63
C LYS A 86 13.68 -7.44 25.22
N HIS A 87 13.01 -8.00 24.20
CA HIS A 87 13.27 -7.69 22.79
C HIS A 87 12.36 -6.63 22.18
N SER A 88 11.46 -6.00 22.95
CA SER A 88 10.50 -4.99 22.46
C SER A 88 11.16 -3.86 21.67
N ASP A 89 12.34 -3.43 22.11
CA ASP A 89 13.11 -2.33 21.50
C ASP A 89 14.10 -2.80 20.42
N SER A 90 14.10 -4.09 20.08
CA SER A 90 14.96 -4.61 19.00
C SER A 90 14.42 -4.13 17.66
N LEU A 91 15.32 -3.74 16.75
CA LEU A 91 14.94 -3.26 15.44
C LEU A 91 14.89 -4.42 14.45
N VAL A 92 13.80 -4.51 13.70
CA VAL A 92 13.58 -5.49 12.63
C VAL A 92 13.38 -4.75 11.32
N THR A 93 14.02 -5.24 10.25
CA THR A 93 13.84 -4.62 8.93
C THR A 93 12.55 -5.12 8.28
N ARG A 94 11.97 -4.31 7.39
CA ARG A 94 10.81 -4.70 6.59
C ARG A 94 11.05 -6.01 5.83
N ARG A 95 12.22 -6.11 5.19
CA ARG A 95 12.61 -7.28 4.39
C ARG A 95 12.66 -8.56 5.23
N ASP A 96 13.16 -8.47 6.45
CA ASP A 96 13.21 -9.60 7.38
C ASP A 96 11.81 -10.01 7.84
N LEU A 97 10.94 -9.03 8.14
CA LEU A 97 9.54 -9.27 8.47
C LEU A 97 8.78 -9.92 7.32
N GLU A 98 8.97 -9.48 6.07
CA GLU A 98 8.36 -10.08 4.88
C GLU A 98 8.80 -11.54 4.71
N THR A 99 10.09 -11.80 4.84
CA THR A 99 10.67 -13.15 4.71
C THR A 99 10.08 -14.07 5.78
N PHE A 100 10.02 -13.59 7.03
CA PHE A 100 9.42 -14.32 8.13
C PHE A 100 7.92 -14.56 7.93
N ALA A 101 7.17 -13.55 7.48
CA ALA A 101 5.73 -13.66 7.21
C ALA A 101 5.43 -14.70 6.12
N ARG A 102 6.19 -14.67 5.01
CA ARG A 102 6.10 -15.69 3.93
C ARG A 102 6.41 -17.08 4.44
N ALA A 103 7.46 -17.25 5.25
CA ALA A 103 7.83 -18.54 5.83
C ALA A 103 6.73 -19.10 6.76
N LYS A 104 5.94 -18.23 7.40
CA LYS A 104 4.80 -18.60 8.25
C LYS A 104 3.46 -18.68 7.50
N GLY A 105 3.42 -18.32 6.21
CA GLY A 105 2.18 -18.24 5.43
C GLY A 105 1.23 -17.13 5.91
N LEU A 106 1.77 -16.08 6.53
CA LEU A 106 1.03 -14.92 7.01
C LEU A 106 1.25 -13.73 6.07
N TYR A 107 0.20 -12.95 5.83
CA TYR A 107 0.23 -11.82 4.90
C TYR A 107 -0.40 -10.56 5.52
N PRO A 108 0.26 -9.92 6.50
CA PRO A 108 -0.20 -8.65 7.04
C PRO A 108 -0.24 -7.57 5.96
N ALA A 109 -1.31 -6.76 5.97
CA ALA A 109 -1.57 -5.78 4.93
C ALA A 109 -0.46 -4.72 4.77
N PHE A 110 0.21 -4.34 5.87
CA PHE A 110 1.27 -3.32 5.83
C PHE A 110 2.57 -3.80 5.16
N LEU A 111 2.83 -5.11 5.09
CA LEU A 111 4.02 -5.67 4.44
C LEU A 111 3.79 -5.96 2.95
N PHE A 112 2.56 -6.36 2.59
CA PHE A 112 2.26 -6.90 1.26
C PHE A 112 1.38 -6.00 0.41
N ASP A 113 1.27 -4.72 0.80
CA ASP A 113 0.60 -3.63 0.10
C ASP A 113 -0.49 -4.10 -0.87
N THR A 114 -1.62 -4.55 -0.30
CA THR A 114 -2.78 -5.01 -1.08
C THR A 114 -3.50 -3.87 -1.83
N LEU A 115 -2.93 -2.66 -1.83
CA LEU A 115 -3.36 -1.54 -2.66
C LEU A 115 -2.50 -1.32 -3.91
N ALA A 116 -1.38 -2.03 -4.08
CA ALA A 116 -1.01 -2.42 -5.43
C ALA A 116 -2.21 -3.24 -5.94
N PRO A 117 -3.01 -2.72 -6.89
CA PRO A 117 -4.15 -3.48 -7.39
C PRO A 117 -3.55 -4.80 -7.81
N PHE A 118 -3.99 -5.91 -7.19
CA PHE A 118 -3.59 -7.24 -7.60
C PHE A 118 -3.55 -7.21 -9.11
N SER A 119 -2.35 -7.17 -9.70
CA SER A 119 -2.22 -7.41 -11.12
C SER A 119 -2.86 -8.78 -11.21
N LYS A 120 -4.03 -8.84 -11.83
CA LYS A 120 -4.92 -10.01 -11.88
C LYS A 120 -4.30 -11.16 -12.68
N THR A 121 -3.02 -11.01 -12.97
CA THR A 121 -2.01 -11.90 -13.52
C THR A 121 -1.14 -12.25 -12.30
N GLU A 122 -1.38 -13.30 -11.54
CA GLU A 122 -1.58 -14.67 -11.97
C GLU A 122 -2.41 -15.38 -10.90
N ARG A 123 -3.63 -15.82 -11.27
CA ARG A 123 -4.12 -17.05 -10.66
C ARG A 123 -3.21 -18.15 -11.19
N HIS A 124 -2.14 -18.46 -10.47
CA HIS A 124 -1.56 -19.79 -10.55
C HIS A 124 -2.71 -20.77 -10.30
N PRO A 125 -3.14 -21.58 -11.28
CA PRO A 125 -3.95 -22.72 -10.96
C PRO A 125 -3.01 -23.68 -10.25
N THR A 126 -2.94 -23.60 -8.91
CA THR A 126 -2.58 -24.76 -8.09
C THR A 126 -3.72 -25.75 -8.22
N ARG A 127 -3.85 -26.31 -9.42
CA ARG A 127 -4.54 -27.56 -9.66
C ARG A 127 -3.68 -28.55 -8.89
N LEU A 128 -4.24 -29.07 -7.80
CA LEU A 128 -3.83 -30.30 -7.16
C LEU A 128 -3.71 -31.37 -8.25
N ALA A 129 -2.54 -31.43 -8.88
CA ALA A 129 -2.12 -32.53 -9.73
C ALA A 129 -1.84 -33.67 -8.77
N ALA A 130 -2.82 -34.56 -8.66
CA ALA A 130 -2.62 -35.89 -8.13
C ALA A 130 -1.38 -36.49 -8.78
N SER A 131 -0.44 -36.87 -7.92
CA SER A 131 0.79 -37.58 -8.22
C SER A 131 0.49 -38.78 -9.13
N ARG A 132 0.98 -38.72 -10.36
CA ARG A 132 1.04 -39.88 -11.27
C ARG A 132 2.52 -40.24 -11.39
N PRO A 133 2.92 -41.50 -11.10
CA PRO A 133 4.33 -41.85 -11.11
C PRO A 133 4.89 -41.91 -12.53
N GLU A 134 6.13 -41.44 -12.59
CA GLU A 134 7.16 -41.50 -13.61
C GLU A 134 7.03 -42.62 -14.65
N THR A 135 7.23 -42.25 -15.92
CA THR A 135 7.81 -43.15 -16.92
C THR A 135 8.63 -42.33 -17.93
N ASN A 136 9.95 -42.50 -17.85
CA ASN A 136 11.00 -42.41 -18.86
C ASN A 136 11.04 -41.27 -19.93
N MET A 137 12.19 -40.57 -19.90
CA MET A 137 12.95 -39.79 -20.92
C MET A 137 12.86 -40.29 -22.39
N PRO A 138 13.27 -39.51 -23.45
CA PRO A 138 14.50 -38.68 -23.54
C PRO A 138 14.41 -37.36 -24.38
N PRO A 139 15.53 -36.62 -24.61
CA PRO A 139 15.57 -35.18 -24.87
C PRO A 139 15.79 -34.79 -26.35
N ALA A 140 15.45 -33.55 -26.72
CA ALA A 140 16.15 -32.66 -27.67
C ALA A 140 15.15 -31.63 -28.24
N ASP A 141 15.37 -30.35 -27.95
CA ASP A 141 15.65 -29.33 -28.97
C ASP A 141 15.48 -27.91 -28.41
N MET A 142 16.52 -27.11 -28.67
CA MET A 142 16.55 -25.68 -28.46
C MET A 142 15.70 -24.97 -29.51
N ALA A 143 14.75 -24.13 -29.09
CA ALA A 143 14.34 -22.95 -29.87
C ALA A 143 13.54 -21.94 -29.02
N GLY A 144 14.06 -20.71 -28.95
CA GLY A 144 13.28 -19.46 -28.94
C GLY A 144 12.23 -19.24 -27.86
N LEU A 145 12.63 -18.68 -26.72
CA LEU A 145 11.72 -17.90 -25.88
C LEU A 145 11.80 -16.42 -26.32
N GLU A 146 11.03 -16.06 -27.34
CA GLU A 146 10.61 -14.67 -27.49
C GLU A 146 9.50 -14.38 -26.46
N PRO A 147 9.57 -13.24 -25.73
CA PRO A 147 8.50 -12.84 -24.83
C PRO A 147 7.27 -12.40 -25.63
N THR A 148 6.27 -13.27 -25.71
CA THR A 148 4.97 -12.98 -26.29
C THR A 148 4.25 -11.91 -25.46
N ILE A 149 4.26 -10.66 -25.94
CA ILE A 149 3.47 -9.55 -25.38
C ILE A 149 1.98 -9.93 -25.50
N PRO A 150 1.19 -9.92 -24.41
CA PRO A 150 -0.22 -10.27 -24.49
C PRO A 150 -0.99 -9.25 -25.33
N PRO A 151 -1.96 -9.70 -26.15
CA PRO A 151 -2.72 -8.83 -27.03
C PRO A 151 -3.55 -7.83 -26.23
N ALA A 152 -3.36 -6.53 -26.52
CA ALA A 152 -4.11 -5.43 -25.95
C ALA A 152 -5.63 -5.65 -26.12
N ALA A 153 -6.38 -5.47 -25.04
CA ALA A 153 -7.83 -5.58 -25.04
C ALA A 153 -8.43 -4.56 -26.01
N LYS A 154 -9.01 -5.07 -27.10
CA LYS A 154 -9.78 -4.32 -28.10
C LYS A 154 -11.12 -3.91 -27.48
N GLY A 155 -11.40 -2.61 -27.36
CA GLY A 155 -12.77 -2.12 -27.17
C GLY A 155 -12.96 -0.87 -26.32
N GLY A 156 -12.08 0.12 -26.39
CA GLY A 156 -12.35 1.48 -25.90
C GLY A 156 -11.82 2.47 -26.92
N ARG A 157 -12.57 3.54 -27.23
CA ARG A 157 -12.01 4.66 -28.00
C ARG A 157 -10.78 5.14 -27.20
N PRO A 158 -9.58 5.22 -27.80
CA PRO A 158 -8.40 5.66 -27.08
C PRO A 158 -8.71 7.00 -26.41
N GLN A 159 -8.42 7.09 -25.12
CA GLN A 159 -8.66 8.29 -24.34
C GLN A 159 -7.86 9.41 -25.01
N THR A 160 -8.58 10.40 -25.56
CA THR A 160 -7.98 11.43 -26.42
C THR A 160 -7.08 12.39 -25.64
N TYR A 161 -7.25 12.45 -24.32
CA TYR A 161 -6.55 13.39 -23.44
C TYR A 161 -6.09 12.67 -22.18
N ASP A 162 -4.87 12.97 -21.75
CA ASP A 162 -4.31 12.53 -20.47
C ASP A 162 -4.87 13.39 -19.34
N TRP A 163 -5.95 12.90 -18.74
CA TRP A 163 -6.63 13.59 -17.66
C TRP A 163 -5.96 13.43 -16.30
N ASP A 164 -5.04 12.47 -16.16
CA ASP A 164 -4.31 12.24 -14.92
C ASP A 164 -3.23 13.31 -14.78
N SER A 165 -2.48 13.57 -15.86
CA SER A 165 -1.55 14.70 -15.94
C SER A 165 -2.23 16.04 -15.69
N PHE A 166 -3.45 16.25 -16.22
CA PHE A 166 -4.26 17.43 -15.92
C PHE A 166 -4.56 17.60 -14.42
N THR A 167 -4.88 16.50 -13.73
CA THR A 167 -5.21 16.55 -12.29
C THR A 167 -3.95 16.81 -11.46
N LEU A 168 -2.82 16.21 -11.82
CA LEU A 168 -1.52 16.44 -11.17
C LEU A 168 -1.07 17.90 -11.29
N GLU A 169 -1.26 18.53 -12.46
CA GLU A 169 -0.91 19.94 -12.65
C GLU A 169 -1.76 20.87 -11.75
N ILE A 170 -3.04 20.57 -11.56
CA ILE A 170 -3.88 21.32 -10.61
C ILE A 170 -3.36 21.17 -9.19
N ILE A 171 -2.99 19.96 -8.75
CA ILE A 171 -2.42 19.72 -7.42
C ILE A 171 -1.10 20.48 -7.25
N ARG A 172 -0.22 20.46 -8.26
CA ARG A 172 1.04 21.19 -8.26
C ARG A 172 0.84 22.70 -8.07
N ARG A 173 -0.21 23.27 -8.68
CA ARG A 173 -0.58 24.68 -8.51
C ARG A 173 -1.19 24.95 -7.14
N ALA A 174 -1.99 24.01 -6.62
CA ALA A 174 -2.55 24.10 -5.26
C ALA A 174 -1.48 24.21 -4.18
N ASP A 175 -0.35 23.53 -4.38
CA ASP A 175 0.78 23.50 -3.45
C ASP A 175 1.72 24.72 -3.60
N SER A 176 1.48 25.58 -4.60
CA SER A 176 2.24 26.82 -4.76
C SER A 176 1.81 27.87 -3.71
N LEU A 177 2.70 28.81 -3.38
CA LEU A 177 2.45 29.84 -2.34
C LEU A 177 1.17 30.65 -2.58
N ASP A 178 0.79 30.85 -3.84
CA ASP A 178 -0.41 31.59 -4.23
C ASP A 178 -1.69 30.71 -4.22
N GLY A 179 -1.54 29.38 -4.18
CA GLY A 179 -2.64 28.43 -4.19
C GLY A 179 -3.42 28.35 -5.50
N LEU A 180 -4.65 27.80 -5.43
CA LEU A 180 -5.61 27.87 -6.55
C LEU A 180 -6.24 29.27 -6.62
N PRO A 181 -6.52 29.79 -7.83
CA PRO A 181 -7.30 31.02 -8.00
C PRO A 181 -8.66 30.93 -7.31
N ASP A 182 -9.15 32.02 -6.71
CA ASP A 182 -10.49 32.07 -6.11
C ASP A 182 -11.60 31.93 -7.16
N VAL A 183 -11.32 32.38 -8.40
CA VAL A 183 -12.30 32.41 -9.49
C VAL A 183 -12.10 31.20 -10.40
N GLN A 184 -13.11 30.34 -10.46
CA GLN A 184 -13.10 29.13 -11.29
C GLN A 184 -12.75 29.40 -12.78
N ALA A 185 -13.18 30.53 -13.33
CA ALA A 185 -12.93 30.90 -14.72
C ALA A 185 -11.45 31.15 -15.02
N GLU A 186 -10.67 31.60 -14.04
CA GLU A 186 -9.22 31.83 -14.19
C GLU A 186 -8.50 30.48 -14.32
N LEU A 187 -8.79 29.54 -13.42
CA LEU A 187 -8.22 28.20 -13.50
C LEU A 187 -8.59 27.48 -14.81
N ILE A 188 -9.81 27.68 -15.33
CA ILE A 188 -10.21 27.11 -16.64
C ILE A 188 -9.33 27.67 -17.77
N ARG A 189 -9.14 29.00 -17.81
CA ARG A 189 -8.29 29.64 -18.84
C ARG A 189 -6.86 29.16 -18.75
N ASP A 190 -6.30 29.09 -17.55
CA ASP A 190 -4.91 28.69 -17.38
C ASP A 190 -4.68 27.22 -17.71
N MET A 191 -5.64 26.34 -17.41
CA MET A 191 -5.53 24.92 -17.74
C MET A 191 -5.75 24.66 -19.23
N LEU A 192 -6.59 25.44 -19.91
CA LEU A 192 -6.68 25.40 -21.37
C LEU A 192 -5.36 25.87 -22.01
N GLN A 193 -4.75 26.93 -21.48
CA GLN A 193 -3.45 27.40 -21.93
C GLN A 193 -2.37 26.33 -21.71
N TRP A 194 -2.32 25.71 -20.53
CA TRP A 194 -1.39 24.62 -20.24
C TRP A 194 -1.55 23.42 -21.19
N PHE A 195 -2.78 23.06 -21.58
CA PHE A 195 -3.02 22.00 -22.56
C PHE A 195 -2.46 22.35 -23.94
N ARG A 196 -2.65 23.59 -24.38
CA ARG A 196 -2.06 24.10 -25.63
C ARG A 196 -0.54 24.05 -25.57
N ASP A 197 0.06 24.49 -24.46
CA ASP A 197 1.52 24.54 -24.30
C ASP A 197 2.15 23.14 -24.20
N THR A 198 1.46 22.17 -23.58
CA THR A 198 2.01 20.84 -23.29
C THR A 198 1.76 19.83 -24.42
N TYR A 199 0.57 19.84 -25.01
CA TYR A 199 0.13 18.81 -25.95
C TYR A 199 -0.16 19.35 -27.35
N ASP A 200 -0.14 20.67 -27.56
CA ASP A 200 -0.56 21.32 -28.82
C ASP A 200 -1.98 20.92 -29.26
N VAL A 201 -2.82 20.52 -28.30
CA VAL A 201 -4.23 20.16 -28.53
C VAL A 201 -5.10 20.88 -27.52
N GLU A 202 -6.18 21.49 -28.01
CA GLU A 202 -7.16 22.16 -27.17
C GLU A 202 -8.37 21.26 -26.89
N PRO A 203 -8.54 20.76 -25.65
CA PRO A 203 -9.76 20.07 -25.27
C PRO A 203 -10.95 21.03 -25.24
N ALA A 204 -12.16 20.51 -25.39
CA ALA A 204 -13.36 21.33 -25.26
C ALA A 204 -13.45 21.98 -23.87
N GLU A 205 -13.62 23.29 -23.81
CA GLU A 205 -13.75 24.07 -22.56
C GLU A 205 -14.80 23.48 -21.62
N SER A 206 -15.91 22.98 -22.14
CA SER A 206 -16.97 22.33 -21.37
C SER A 206 -16.47 21.09 -20.59
N SER A 207 -15.53 20.34 -21.16
CA SER A 207 -14.94 19.15 -20.52
C SER A 207 -14.00 19.54 -19.38
N VAL A 208 -13.19 20.57 -19.59
CA VAL A 208 -12.29 21.14 -18.57
C VAL A 208 -13.11 21.73 -17.42
N LYS A 209 -14.13 22.54 -17.75
CA LYS A 209 -15.06 23.15 -16.78
C LYS A 209 -15.77 22.10 -15.93
N ALA A 210 -16.27 21.01 -16.53
CA ALA A 210 -16.95 19.96 -15.79
C ALA A 210 -16.07 19.28 -14.75
N ARG A 211 -14.76 19.15 -15.02
CA ARG A 211 -13.78 18.58 -14.08
C ARG A 211 -13.41 19.57 -12.98
N ILE A 212 -13.09 20.80 -13.35
CA ILE A 212 -12.74 21.86 -12.38
C ILE A 212 -13.92 22.13 -11.43
N SER A 213 -15.16 22.15 -11.94
CA SER A 213 -16.36 22.33 -11.11
C SER A 213 -16.48 21.30 -9.99
N LYS A 214 -16.12 20.04 -10.26
CA LYS A 214 -16.12 19.00 -9.22
C LYS A 214 -15.11 19.31 -8.12
N ILE A 215 -13.92 19.79 -8.48
CA ILE A 215 -12.85 20.14 -7.52
C ILE A 215 -13.32 21.26 -6.60
N TYR A 216 -13.84 22.36 -7.14
CA TYR A 216 -14.34 23.48 -6.31
C TYR A 216 -15.50 23.07 -5.41
N ARG A 217 -16.40 22.21 -5.89
CA ARG A 217 -17.48 21.69 -5.05
C ARG A 217 -16.96 20.93 -3.84
N TYR A 218 -15.96 20.06 -4.02
CA TYR A 218 -15.33 19.34 -2.90
C TYR A 218 -14.59 20.28 -1.94
N LEU A 219 -13.94 21.32 -2.45
CA LEU A 219 -13.27 22.33 -1.62
C LEU A 219 -14.28 23.13 -0.79
N ASP A 220 -15.41 23.49 -1.37
CA ASP A 220 -16.49 24.21 -0.68
C ASP A 220 -17.15 23.31 0.39
N GLU A 221 -17.42 22.04 0.07
CA GLU A 221 -17.91 21.05 1.04
C GLU A 221 -16.94 20.87 2.23
N ALA A 222 -15.63 20.78 1.97
CA ALA A 222 -14.61 20.65 3.00
C ALA A 222 -14.52 21.90 3.89
N LYS A 223 -14.65 23.10 3.31
CA LYS A 223 -14.64 24.37 4.05
C LYS A 223 -15.88 24.55 4.93
N ASN A 224 -17.04 24.08 4.47
CA ASN A 224 -18.31 24.21 5.17
C ASN A 224 -18.62 23.05 6.13
N SER A 225 -17.79 22.01 6.16
CA SER A 225 -17.95 20.91 7.10
C SER A 225 -17.46 21.34 8.50
N PRO A 226 -18.34 21.35 9.53
CA PRO A 226 -17.93 21.71 10.88
C PRO A 226 -16.93 20.67 11.40
N SER A 227 -15.71 21.15 11.71
CA SER A 227 -14.67 20.36 12.38
C SER A 227 -15.05 20.01 13.81
#